data_AF-A0A923QES8-F1
#
_entry.id   AF-A0A923QES8-F1
#
_cell.length_a   1.000
_cell.length_b   1.000
_cell.length_c   1.000
_cell.angle_alpha   90.00
_cell.angle_beta   90.00
_cell.angle_gamma   90.00
#
_symmetry.space_group_name_H-M   'P 1'
#
loop_
_entity.id
_entity.type
_entity.pdbx_description
1 polymer ?
#
loop_
_entity_poly.entity_id
_entity_poly.type
_entity_poly.pdbx_seq_one_letter_code
_entity_poly.pdbx_strand_id
1 'polypeptide(L)'
;GLSFLREMSATWTELNSFMVTHNWWHLALFELELGHHDEVLRLYDREIWGVAKDYTQDQIGAVSLLARLELAGVDVGDRWQDVAGYLAQRLDDHALPFLDMQYLYGLARAGRPEADALMRNMQAHAASLDGAALAVWERVCLPASRGLLAHARGDHGTAVEELGQALPRLVEIGGSHAQRDLFSQIHLDALIRSGHLSGAQHVLQQQLHGQPESLRLKRQAVGVYTALGLGSVLPSLD
;
A
#
# COMPACT_ATOMS: atom_id res chain seq x y z
N GLY A 1 -19.65 -5.16 4.25
CA GLY A 1 -18.31 -5.58 4.67
C GLY A 1 -18.09 -5.32 6.14
N LEU A 2 -18.02 -4.04 6.51
CA LEU A 2 -17.69 -3.62 7.87
C LEU A 2 -18.53 -4.26 8.98
N SER A 3 -19.86 -4.14 8.93
CA SER A 3 -20.76 -4.68 9.97
C SER A 3 -20.54 -6.17 10.20
N PHE A 4 -20.43 -6.94 9.12
CA PHE A 4 -20.16 -8.38 9.18
C PHE A 4 -18.82 -8.69 9.87
N LEU A 5 -17.72 -8.01 9.49
CA LEU A 5 -16.43 -8.26 10.13
C LEU A 5 -16.43 -7.84 11.62
N ARG A 6 -17.08 -6.73 11.96
CA ARG A 6 -17.23 -6.31 13.37
C ARG A 6 -18.01 -7.36 14.17
N GLU A 7 -19.13 -7.87 13.64
CA GLU A 7 -19.92 -8.93 14.27
C GLU A 7 -19.12 -10.22 14.47
N MET A 8 -18.29 -10.60 13.49
CA MET A 8 -17.48 -11.82 13.56
C MET A 8 -16.20 -11.66 14.39
N SER A 9 -15.79 -10.44 14.74
CA SER A 9 -14.49 -10.19 15.40
C SER A 9 -14.27 -10.98 16.69
N ALA A 10 -15.32 -11.20 17.48
CA ALA A 10 -15.27 -12.00 18.71
C ALA A 10 -14.93 -13.48 18.48
N THR A 11 -15.07 -13.97 17.24
CA THR A 11 -14.75 -15.36 16.86
C THR A 11 -13.30 -15.57 16.45
N TRP A 12 -12.51 -14.49 16.28
CA TRP A 12 -11.11 -14.56 15.85
C TRP A 12 -10.18 -14.90 17.02
N THR A 13 -10.46 -16.03 17.65
CA THR A 13 -9.70 -16.58 18.78
C THR A 13 -9.09 -17.91 18.37
N GLU A 14 -7.99 -18.30 19.01
CA GLU A 14 -7.32 -19.59 18.78
C GLU A 14 -6.83 -19.83 17.33
N LEU A 15 -6.64 -18.77 16.56
CA LEU A 15 -6.03 -18.82 15.23
C LEU A 15 -4.52 -18.51 15.33
N ASN A 16 -3.76 -18.85 14.28
CA ASN A 16 -2.38 -18.34 14.17
C ASN A 16 -2.40 -16.80 14.06
N SER A 17 -1.28 -16.15 14.46
CA SER A 17 -1.20 -14.69 14.52
C SER A 17 -1.66 -14.04 13.21
N PHE A 18 -1.20 -14.57 12.08
CA PHE A 18 -1.56 -14.08 10.76
C PHE A 18 -3.07 -14.03 10.52
N MET A 19 -3.80 -15.11 10.79
CA MET A 19 -5.24 -15.13 10.53
C MET A 19 -5.99 -14.13 11.42
N VAL A 20 -5.54 -13.94 12.67
CA VAL A 20 -6.12 -12.94 13.57
C VAL A 20 -5.85 -11.54 13.05
N THR A 21 -4.59 -11.18 12.83
CA THR A 21 -4.19 -9.82 12.44
C THR A 21 -4.65 -9.47 11.03
N HIS A 22 -4.73 -10.45 10.12
CA HIS A 22 -5.24 -10.24 8.77
C HIS A 22 -6.74 -9.94 8.74
N ASN A 23 -7.53 -10.58 9.62
CA ASN A 23 -8.95 -10.24 9.76
C ASN A 23 -9.14 -8.82 10.29
N TRP A 24 -8.35 -8.43 11.31
CA TRP A 24 -8.33 -7.05 11.81
C TRP A 24 -7.86 -6.05 10.77
N TRP A 25 -6.87 -6.41 9.95
CA TRP A 25 -6.40 -5.59 8.84
C TRP A 25 -7.51 -5.33 7.81
N HIS A 26 -8.30 -6.35 7.46
CA HIS A 26 -9.47 -6.15 6.59
C HIS A 26 -10.53 -5.24 7.21
N LEU A 27 -10.80 -5.39 8.50
CA LEU A 27 -11.70 -4.49 9.22
C LEU A 27 -11.17 -3.05 9.16
N ALA A 28 -9.88 -2.85 9.44
CA ALA A 28 -9.23 -1.54 9.38
C ALA A 28 -9.29 -0.91 7.98
N LEU A 29 -9.19 -1.69 6.91
CA LEU A 29 -9.41 -1.17 5.56
C LEU A 29 -10.82 -0.59 5.37
N PHE A 30 -11.86 -1.27 5.86
CA PHE A 30 -13.22 -0.72 5.78
C PHE A 30 -13.38 0.55 6.62
N GLU A 31 -12.82 0.59 7.82
CA GLU A 31 -12.82 1.80 8.65
C GLU A 31 -12.13 2.97 7.93
N LEU A 32 -11.02 2.70 7.24
CA LEU A 32 -10.29 3.69 6.47
C LEU A 32 -11.11 4.22 5.28
N GLU A 33 -11.80 3.35 4.54
CA GLU A 33 -12.67 3.77 3.42
C GLU A 33 -13.81 4.70 3.88
N LEU A 34 -14.27 4.55 5.13
CA LEU A 34 -15.28 5.41 5.76
C LEU A 34 -14.68 6.62 6.49
N GLY A 35 -13.35 6.75 6.53
CA GLY A 35 -12.67 7.87 7.17
C GLY A 35 -12.61 7.81 8.70
N HIS A 36 -12.82 6.65 9.31
CA HIS A 36 -12.69 6.47 10.77
C HIS A 36 -11.22 6.31 11.19
N HIS A 37 -10.39 7.33 10.91
CA HIS A 37 -8.93 7.25 11.02
C HIS A 37 -8.42 6.93 12.43
N ASP A 38 -9.03 7.47 13.48
CA ASP A 38 -8.65 7.20 14.88
C ASP A 38 -8.83 5.72 15.23
N GLU A 39 -9.88 5.10 14.71
CA GLU A 39 -10.13 3.66 14.91
C GLU A 39 -9.12 2.82 14.14
N VAL A 40 -8.75 3.22 12.92
CA VAL A 40 -7.69 2.55 12.14
C VAL A 40 -6.35 2.57 12.89
N LEU A 41 -5.99 3.71 13.50
CA LEU A 41 -4.78 3.82 14.32
C LEU A 41 -4.86 2.94 15.58
N ARG A 42 -6.02 2.91 16.25
CA ARG A 42 -6.24 2.02 17.41
C ARG A 42 -6.09 0.54 17.04
N LEU A 43 -6.67 0.13 15.91
CA LEU A 43 -6.58 -1.23 15.37
C LEU A 43 -5.15 -1.58 14.98
N TYR A 44 -4.45 -0.65 14.33
CA TYR A 44 -3.04 -0.80 14.00
C TYR A 44 -2.21 -1.11 15.26
N ASP A 45 -2.33 -0.28 16.30
CA ASP A 45 -1.49 -0.38 17.49
C ASP A 45 -1.78 -1.65 18.31
N ARG A 46 -3.05 -2.07 18.39
CA ARG A 46 -3.47 -3.14 19.30
C ARG A 46 -3.61 -4.49 18.63
N GLU A 47 -4.28 -4.53 17.49
CA GLU A 47 -4.79 -5.76 16.89
C GLU A 47 -3.96 -6.24 15.70
N ILE A 48 -3.06 -5.40 15.18
CA ILE A 48 -2.25 -5.70 13.99
C ILE A 48 -0.78 -5.68 14.39
N TRP A 49 -0.19 -4.49 14.55
CA TRP A 49 1.24 -4.35 14.84
C TRP A 49 1.60 -4.72 16.29
N GLY A 50 0.64 -4.61 17.22
CA GLY A 50 0.81 -4.99 18.62
C GLY A 50 0.87 -6.50 18.91
N VAL A 51 0.66 -7.36 17.90
CA VAL A 51 0.46 -8.81 18.10
C VAL A 51 1.73 -9.61 17.80
N ALA A 52 2.27 -9.55 16.59
CA ALA A 52 3.38 -10.41 16.15
C ALA A 52 4.34 -9.69 15.20
N LYS A 53 5.25 -8.89 15.77
CA LYS A 53 6.17 -8.03 14.99
C LYS A 53 7.22 -8.78 14.15
N ASP A 54 7.59 -9.99 14.55
CA ASP A 54 8.61 -10.79 13.86
C ASP A 54 8.08 -11.55 12.64
N TYR A 55 6.75 -11.60 12.45
CA TYR A 55 6.14 -12.35 11.36
C TYR A 55 6.00 -11.51 10.10
N THR A 56 6.47 -12.03 8.98
CA THR A 56 6.48 -11.35 7.67
C THR A 56 5.13 -10.79 7.24
N GLN A 57 4.04 -11.54 7.43
CA GLN A 57 2.72 -11.06 6.99
C GLN A 57 2.20 -9.92 7.88
N ASP A 58 2.51 -9.95 9.17
CA ASP A 58 2.19 -8.87 10.10
C ASP A 58 2.98 -7.59 9.74
N GLN A 59 4.26 -7.74 9.38
CA GLN A 59 5.12 -6.64 8.92
C GLN A 59 4.56 -5.96 7.66
N ILE A 60 4.23 -6.72 6.61
CA ILE A 60 3.67 -6.12 5.39
C ILE A 60 2.24 -5.59 5.60
N GLY A 61 1.48 -6.18 6.53
CA GLY A 61 0.17 -5.67 6.95
C GLY A 61 0.30 -4.30 7.58
N ALA A 62 1.29 -4.12 8.47
CA ALA A 62 1.63 -2.85 9.07
C ALA A 62 2.09 -1.82 8.03
N VAL A 63 3.02 -2.18 7.14
CA VAL A 63 3.45 -1.29 6.02
C VAL A 63 2.26 -0.84 5.21
N SER A 64 1.39 -1.78 4.83
CA SER A 64 0.23 -1.46 4.01
C SER A 64 -0.72 -0.48 4.69
N LEU A 65 -0.99 -0.64 5.98
CA LEU A 65 -1.94 0.22 6.68
C LEU A 65 -1.35 1.62 6.95
N LEU A 66 -0.08 1.71 7.33
CA LEU A 66 0.62 2.99 7.50
C LEU A 66 0.64 3.80 6.20
N ALA A 67 0.99 3.14 5.10
CA ALA A 67 0.99 3.77 3.78
C ALA A 67 -0.38 4.35 3.44
N ARG A 68 -1.45 3.59 3.66
CA ARG A 68 -2.82 4.01 3.34
C ARG A 68 -3.32 5.14 4.26
N LEU A 69 -2.93 5.12 5.53
CA LEU A 69 -3.21 6.23 6.46
C LEU A 69 -2.58 7.55 5.98
N GLU A 70 -1.31 7.52 5.58
CA GLU A 70 -0.64 8.72 5.06
C GLU A 70 -1.22 9.19 3.72
N LEU A 71 -1.59 8.25 2.83
CA LEU A 71 -2.31 8.57 1.59
C LEU A 71 -3.68 9.20 1.86
N ALA A 72 -4.30 8.92 3.01
CA ALA A 72 -5.51 9.56 3.49
C ALA A 72 -5.25 10.87 4.27
N GLY A 73 -4.00 11.31 4.36
CA GLY A 73 -3.59 12.55 5.04
C GLY A 73 -3.47 12.44 6.55
N VAL A 74 -3.37 11.22 7.09
CA VAL A 74 -3.20 10.98 8.55
C VAL A 74 -1.72 11.00 8.93
N ASP A 75 -1.41 11.72 10.01
CA ASP A 75 -0.10 11.64 10.65
C ASP A 75 0.03 10.32 11.44
N VAL A 76 1.01 9.49 11.05
CA VAL A 76 1.25 8.18 11.66
C VAL A 76 2.29 8.23 12.79
N GLY A 77 2.88 9.39 13.06
CA GLY A 77 3.93 9.57 14.08
C GLY A 77 5.15 8.66 13.83
N ASP A 78 5.70 8.10 14.90
CA ASP A 78 6.94 7.31 14.85
C ASP A 78 6.75 5.85 14.37
N ARG A 79 5.55 5.44 13.95
CA ARG A 79 5.22 4.04 13.62
C ARG A 79 6.08 3.46 12.50
N TRP A 80 6.48 4.29 11.54
CA TRP A 80 7.43 3.86 10.51
C TRP A 80 8.78 3.42 11.08
N GLN A 81 9.28 4.12 12.10
CA GLN A 81 10.57 3.79 12.72
C GLN A 81 10.52 2.46 13.46
N ASP A 82 9.41 2.19 14.14
CA ASP A 82 9.16 0.91 14.83
C ASP A 82 9.14 -0.26 13.82
N VAL A 83 8.30 -0.18 12.79
CA VAL A 83 8.22 -1.23 11.75
C VAL A 83 9.56 -1.44 11.05
N ALA A 84 10.26 -0.35 10.70
CA ALA A 84 11.51 -0.43 9.96
C ALA A 84 12.65 -1.13 10.73
N GLY A 85 12.61 -1.14 12.07
CA GLY A 85 13.55 -1.93 12.88
C GLY A 85 13.49 -3.44 12.59
N TYR A 86 12.31 -3.93 12.22
CA TYR A 86 12.09 -5.33 11.85
C TYR A 86 12.33 -5.57 10.36
N LEU A 87 11.95 -4.63 9.49
CA LEU A 87 12.18 -4.72 8.05
C LEU A 87 13.67 -4.73 7.69
N ALA A 88 14.52 -4.07 8.48
CA ALA A 88 15.97 -4.03 8.26
C ALA A 88 16.65 -5.41 8.37
N GLN A 89 15.94 -6.42 8.89
CA GLN A 89 16.42 -7.80 8.99
C GLN A 89 16.05 -8.65 7.76
N ARG A 90 15.32 -8.08 6.80
CA ARG A 90 14.71 -8.80 5.66
C ARG A 90 15.39 -8.52 4.32
N LEU A 91 16.63 -8.02 4.34
CA LEU A 91 17.30 -7.49 3.15
C LEU A 91 17.67 -8.55 2.11
N ASP A 92 17.74 -9.82 2.53
CA ASP A 92 18.21 -10.94 1.70
C ASP A 92 17.12 -12.02 1.51
N ASP A 93 15.87 -11.77 1.94
CA ASP A 93 14.79 -12.77 1.94
C ASP A 93 14.43 -13.24 0.53
N HIS A 94 14.08 -12.30 -0.37
CA HIS A 94 13.76 -12.51 -1.79
C HIS A 94 12.78 -13.66 -2.11
N ALA A 95 12.00 -14.10 -1.12
CA ALA A 95 11.13 -15.26 -1.25
C ALA A 95 9.95 -15.02 -2.19
N LEU A 96 9.45 -13.78 -2.23
CA LEU A 96 8.34 -13.36 -3.08
C LEU A 96 8.48 -11.87 -3.40
N PRO A 97 8.43 -11.46 -4.68
CA PRO A 97 8.49 -10.04 -5.09
C PRO A 97 7.59 -9.11 -4.28
N PHE A 98 6.35 -9.55 -4.01
CA PHE A 98 5.38 -8.79 -3.22
C PHE A 98 5.84 -8.42 -1.81
N LEU A 99 6.60 -9.30 -1.15
CA LEU A 99 7.11 -9.05 0.20
C LEU A 99 8.22 -8.00 0.18
N ASP A 100 9.21 -8.20 -0.69
CA ASP A 100 10.34 -7.30 -0.84
C ASP A 100 9.91 -5.87 -1.19
N MET A 101 8.91 -5.73 -2.08
CA MET A 101 8.34 -4.43 -2.43
C MET A 101 7.76 -3.68 -1.21
N GLN A 102 7.10 -4.41 -0.30
CA GLN A 102 6.54 -3.84 0.93
C GLN A 102 7.66 -3.47 1.91
N TYR A 103 8.64 -4.35 2.10
CA TYR A 103 9.80 -4.08 2.96
C TYR A 103 10.56 -2.84 2.47
N LEU A 104 10.80 -2.75 1.17
CA LEU A 104 11.46 -1.63 0.52
C LEU A 104 10.73 -0.32 0.76
N TYR A 105 9.41 -0.31 0.54
CA TYR A 105 8.60 0.88 0.76
C TYR A 105 8.61 1.30 2.23
N GLY A 106 8.45 0.35 3.17
CA GLY A 106 8.49 0.65 4.60
C GLY A 106 9.83 1.20 5.08
N LEU A 107 10.95 0.63 4.63
CA LEU A 107 12.29 1.16 4.90
C LEU A 107 12.48 2.57 4.33
N ALA A 108 12.02 2.79 3.09
CA ALA A 108 12.15 4.08 2.43
C ALA A 108 11.30 5.17 3.12
N ARG A 109 10.06 4.85 3.51
CA ARG A 109 9.19 5.76 4.28
C ARG A 109 9.76 6.10 5.66
N ALA A 110 10.46 5.16 6.28
CA ALA A 110 11.19 5.40 7.52
C ALA A 110 12.53 6.16 7.33
N GLY A 111 12.92 6.51 6.09
CA GLY A 111 14.18 7.18 5.80
C GLY A 111 15.42 6.33 6.06
N ARG A 112 15.28 5.00 6.00
CA ARG A 112 16.34 4.05 6.35
C ARG A 112 17.25 3.77 5.14
N PRO A 113 18.59 3.86 5.29
CA PRO A 113 19.53 3.57 4.19
C PRO A 113 19.45 2.11 3.72
N GLU A 114 18.93 1.21 4.56
CA GLU A 114 18.65 -0.18 4.23
C GLU A 114 17.70 -0.32 3.03
N ALA A 115 16.87 0.70 2.72
CA ALA A 115 16.06 0.70 1.51
C ALA A 115 16.92 0.63 0.23
N ASP A 116 18.02 1.39 0.16
CA ASP A 116 18.92 1.32 -0.99
C ASP A 116 19.70 0.00 -1.03
N ALA A 117 20.01 -0.58 0.13
CA ALA A 117 20.62 -1.90 0.22
C ALA A 117 19.68 -2.98 -0.31
N LEU A 118 18.42 -3.00 0.14
CA LEU A 118 17.41 -3.93 -0.35
C LEU A 118 17.19 -3.78 -1.86
N MET A 119 17.12 -2.56 -2.40
CA MET A 119 16.99 -2.36 -3.85
C MET A 119 18.15 -3.00 -4.64
N ARG A 120 19.39 -2.84 -4.16
CA ARG A 120 20.56 -3.49 -4.79
C ARG A 120 20.50 -5.01 -4.67
N ASN A 121 20.08 -5.53 -3.51
CA ASN A 121 19.93 -6.97 -3.29
C ASN A 121 18.85 -7.57 -4.20
N MET A 122 17.70 -6.90 -4.36
CA MET A 122 16.65 -7.29 -5.31
C MET A 122 17.15 -7.34 -6.76
N GLN A 123 17.99 -6.38 -7.16
CA GLN A 123 18.63 -6.37 -8.49
C GLN A 123 19.60 -7.54 -8.66
N ALA A 124 20.43 -7.81 -7.65
CA ALA A 124 21.37 -8.93 -7.66
C ALA A 124 20.63 -10.29 -7.68
N HIS A 125 19.55 -10.42 -6.90
CA HIS A 125 18.69 -11.58 -6.91
C HIS A 125 18.07 -11.79 -8.30
N ALA A 126 17.47 -10.76 -8.90
CA ALA A 126 16.91 -10.85 -10.24
C ALA A 126 17.96 -11.32 -11.26
N ALA A 127 19.19 -10.78 -11.22
CA ALA A 127 20.28 -11.19 -12.11
C ALA A 127 20.73 -12.66 -11.94
N SER A 128 20.37 -13.32 -10.84
CA SER A 128 20.63 -14.74 -10.61
C SER A 128 19.51 -15.67 -11.09
N LEU A 129 18.36 -15.11 -11.45
CA LEU A 129 17.19 -15.87 -11.92
C LEU A 129 17.23 -16.09 -13.44
N ASP A 130 16.42 -17.03 -13.91
CA ASP A 130 16.15 -17.25 -15.33
C ASP A 130 14.65 -17.43 -15.60
N GLY A 131 14.31 -17.55 -16.89
CA GLY A 131 12.98 -17.90 -17.36
C GLY A 131 11.85 -16.99 -16.86
N ALA A 132 10.76 -17.62 -16.41
CA ALA A 132 9.55 -16.91 -15.97
C ALA A 132 9.80 -16.09 -14.69
N ALA A 133 10.61 -16.60 -13.76
CA ALA A 133 10.93 -15.89 -12.53
C ALA A 133 11.68 -14.60 -12.83
N LEU A 134 12.74 -14.66 -13.65
CA LEU A 134 13.45 -13.47 -14.13
C LEU A 134 12.51 -12.45 -14.77
N ALA A 135 11.60 -12.90 -15.64
CA ALA A 135 10.66 -12.02 -16.33
C ALA A 135 9.69 -11.27 -15.38
N VAL A 136 9.26 -11.91 -14.28
CA VAL A 136 8.44 -11.24 -13.24
C VAL A 136 9.28 -10.21 -12.49
N TRP A 137 10.51 -10.57 -12.11
CA TRP A 137 11.39 -9.66 -11.38
C TRP A 137 11.78 -8.44 -12.21
N GLU A 138 12.30 -8.63 -13.43
CA GLU A 138 12.79 -7.55 -14.27
C GLU A 138 11.69 -6.60 -14.76
N ARG A 139 10.51 -7.14 -15.09
CA ARG A 139 9.46 -6.37 -15.78
C ARG A 139 8.33 -5.92 -14.87
N VAL A 140 8.27 -6.42 -13.63
CA VAL A 140 7.20 -6.09 -12.68
C VAL A 140 7.80 -5.66 -11.35
N CYS A 141 8.56 -6.53 -10.69
CA CYS A 141 9.09 -6.26 -9.35
C CYS A 141 10.03 -5.05 -9.32
N LEU A 142 11.08 -5.04 -10.15
CA LEU A 142 12.10 -3.99 -10.12
C LEU A 142 11.55 -2.62 -10.56
N PRO A 143 10.73 -2.49 -11.63
CA PRO A 143 10.07 -1.23 -11.94
C PRO A 143 9.16 -0.77 -10.79
N ALA A 144 8.28 -1.62 -10.28
CA ALA A 144 7.41 -1.24 -9.17
C ALA A 144 8.21 -0.81 -7.94
N SER A 145 9.31 -1.48 -7.63
CA SER A 145 10.22 -1.16 -6.53
C SER A 145 10.90 0.21 -6.70
N ARG A 146 11.36 0.53 -7.92
CA ARG A 146 11.89 1.87 -8.22
C ARG A 146 10.84 2.95 -8.06
N GLY A 147 9.62 2.69 -8.54
CA GLY A 147 8.51 3.62 -8.38
C GLY A 147 8.09 3.84 -6.92
N LEU A 148 8.14 2.78 -6.10
CA LEU A 148 7.90 2.86 -4.66
C LEU A 148 8.97 3.68 -3.93
N LEU A 149 10.24 3.49 -4.26
CA LEU A 149 11.33 4.31 -3.72
C LEU A 149 11.20 5.77 -4.12
N ALA A 150 10.90 6.03 -5.39
CA ALA A 150 10.69 7.37 -5.91
C ALA A 150 9.54 8.07 -5.17
N HIS A 151 8.40 7.38 -5.02
CA HIS A 151 7.25 7.90 -4.28
C HIS A 151 7.60 8.23 -2.83
N ALA A 152 8.25 7.29 -2.12
CA ALA A 152 8.66 7.48 -0.73
C ALA A 152 9.63 8.66 -0.55
N ARG A 153 10.37 9.04 -1.59
CA ARG A 153 11.34 10.14 -1.61
C ARG A 153 10.78 11.45 -2.18
N GLY A 154 9.50 11.47 -2.56
CA GLY A 154 8.85 12.65 -3.14
C GLY A 154 9.10 12.85 -4.64
N ASP A 155 9.79 11.93 -5.32
CA ASP A 155 9.89 11.93 -6.77
C ASP A 155 8.66 11.27 -7.39
N HIS A 156 7.58 12.06 -7.44
CA HIS A 156 6.29 11.60 -7.92
C HIS A 156 6.27 11.36 -9.45
N GLY A 157 7.17 12.02 -10.21
CA GLY A 157 7.27 11.81 -11.65
C GLY A 157 7.77 10.41 -11.99
N THR A 158 8.92 10.03 -11.42
CA THR A 158 9.46 8.67 -11.60
C THR A 158 8.53 7.61 -10.99
N ALA A 159 7.85 7.92 -9.89
CA ALA A 159 6.85 7.01 -9.33
C ALA A 159 5.71 6.69 -10.32
N VAL A 160 5.18 7.70 -11.03
CA VAL A 160 4.15 7.51 -12.06
C VAL A 160 4.68 6.62 -13.19
N GLU A 161 5.85 6.93 -13.73
CA GLU A 161 6.41 6.20 -14.88
C GLU A 161 6.68 4.73 -14.56
N GLU A 162 7.33 4.46 -13.43
CA GLU A 162 7.77 3.11 -13.06
C GLU A 162 6.62 2.23 -12.56
N LEU A 163 5.73 2.77 -11.72
CA LEU A 163 4.53 2.02 -11.29
C LEU A 163 3.56 1.83 -12.45
N GLY A 164 3.39 2.82 -13.32
CA GLY A 164 2.53 2.74 -14.51
C GLY A 164 2.88 1.56 -15.42
N GLN A 165 4.18 1.26 -15.56
CA GLN A 165 4.66 0.10 -16.33
C GLN A 165 4.34 -1.25 -15.66
N ALA A 166 4.46 -1.32 -14.34
CA ALA A 166 4.29 -2.57 -13.59
C ALA A 166 2.83 -2.92 -13.29
N LEU A 167 1.97 -1.92 -13.07
CA LEU A 167 0.59 -2.06 -12.61
C LEU A 167 -0.24 -3.12 -13.37
N PRO A 168 -0.22 -3.18 -14.73
CA PRO A 168 -1.02 -4.16 -15.48
C PRO A 168 -0.65 -5.62 -15.19
N ARG A 169 0.56 -5.86 -14.66
CA ARG A 169 1.12 -7.20 -14.42
C ARG A 169 1.34 -7.52 -12.95
N LEU A 170 0.89 -6.66 -12.02
CA LEU A 170 1.08 -6.89 -10.59
C LEU A 170 0.45 -8.18 -10.07
N VAL A 171 -0.50 -8.80 -10.78
CA VAL A 171 -0.99 -10.14 -10.38
C VAL A 171 0.12 -11.19 -10.32
N GLU A 172 1.22 -10.99 -11.05
CA GLU A 172 2.34 -11.93 -11.15
C GLU A 172 3.27 -11.91 -9.92
N ILE A 173 3.24 -10.86 -9.08
CA ILE A 173 4.15 -10.74 -7.92
C ILE A 173 3.64 -11.45 -6.66
N GLY A 174 2.44 -12.03 -6.70
CA GLY A 174 1.77 -12.63 -5.53
C GLY A 174 0.93 -11.63 -4.72
N GLY A 175 0.55 -12.01 -3.50
CA GLY A 175 -0.39 -11.25 -2.65
C GLY A 175 -1.86 -11.41 -3.05
N SER A 176 -2.77 -10.83 -2.27
CA SER A 176 -4.20 -10.75 -2.59
C SER A 176 -4.54 -9.49 -3.40
N HIS A 177 -5.75 -9.41 -3.95
CA HIS A 177 -6.23 -8.21 -4.63
C HIS A 177 -6.20 -6.97 -3.71
N ALA A 178 -6.70 -7.11 -2.47
CA ALA A 178 -6.72 -6.02 -1.49
C ALA A 178 -5.30 -5.57 -1.09
N GLN A 179 -4.35 -6.50 -1.04
CA GLN A 179 -2.95 -6.18 -0.76
C GLN A 179 -2.29 -5.41 -1.91
N ARG A 180 -2.46 -5.88 -3.16
CA ARG A 180 -1.88 -5.22 -4.34
C ARG A 180 -2.51 -3.88 -4.67
N ASP A 181 -3.76 -3.65 -4.26
CA ASP A 181 -4.44 -2.36 -4.44
C ASP A 181 -3.64 -1.19 -3.85
N LEU A 182 -2.79 -1.43 -2.84
CA LEU A 182 -1.89 -0.41 -2.30
C LEU A 182 -1.03 0.25 -3.38
N PHE A 183 -0.46 -0.54 -4.29
CA PHE A 183 0.42 -0.02 -5.34
C PHE A 183 -0.34 0.87 -6.33
N SER A 184 -1.60 0.54 -6.62
CA SER A 184 -2.50 1.39 -7.41
C SER A 184 -2.83 2.70 -6.70
N GLN A 185 -3.01 2.68 -5.37
CA GLN A 185 -3.25 3.88 -4.58
C GLN A 185 -2.01 4.78 -4.51
N ILE A 186 -0.82 4.21 -4.38
CA ILE A 186 0.46 4.94 -4.42
C ILE A 186 0.64 5.61 -5.80
N HIS A 187 0.36 4.89 -6.89
CA HIS A 187 0.41 5.46 -8.23
C HIS A 187 -0.61 6.59 -8.43
N LEU A 188 -1.83 6.45 -7.91
CA LEU A 188 -2.83 7.52 -7.94
C LEU A 188 -2.36 8.76 -7.18
N ASP A 189 -1.81 8.61 -5.98
CA ASP A 189 -1.25 9.73 -5.23
C ASP A 189 -0.08 10.38 -5.97
N ALA A 190 0.80 9.59 -6.60
CA ALA A 190 1.88 10.10 -7.44
C ALA A 190 1.34 10.92 -8.62
N LEU A 191 0.28 10.45 -9.31
CA LEU A 191 -0.38 11.20 -10.39
C LEU A 191 -0.93 12.55 -9.88
N ILE A 192 -1.61 12.54 -8.73
CA ILE A 192 -2.18 13.76 -8.14
C ILE A 192 -1.07 14.75 -7.77
N ARG A 193 -0.03 14.29 -7.06
CA ARG A 193 1.06 15.15 -6.57
C ARG A 193 1.98 15.68 -7.66
N SER A 194 2.09 14.97 -8.78
CA SER A 194 2.84 15.42 -9.96
C SER A 194 1.99 16.25 -10.95
N GLY A 195 0.71 16.51 -10.65
CA GLY A 195 -0.16 17.32 -11.49
C GLY A 195 -0.71 16.60 -12.74
N HIS A 196 -0.56 15.28 -12.85
CA HIS A 196 -1.16 14.45 -13.91
C HIS A 196 -2.65 14.20 -13.67
N LEU A 197 -3.42 15.29 -13.52
CA LEU A 197 -4.78 15.27 -13.01
C LEU A 197 -5.77 14.54 -13.91
N SER A 198 -5.63 14.60 -15.24
CA SER A 198 -6.48 13.83 -16.15
C SER A 198 -6.29 12.31 -15.99
N GLY A 199 -5.05 11.87 -15.76
CA GLY A 199 -4.75 10.47 -15.45
C GLY A 199 -5.34 10.05 -14.11
N ALA A 200 -5.18 10.91 -13.08
CA ALA A 200 -5.79 10.68 -11.77
C ALA A 200 -7.32 10.60 -11.86
N GLN A 201 -7.97 11.47 -12.63
CA GLN A 201 -9.41 11.48 -12.85
C GLN A 201 -9.90 10.17 -13.50
N HIS A 202 -9.19 9.66 -14.51
CA HIS A 202 -9.53 8.38 -15.13
C HIS A 202 -9.49 7.23 -14.12
N VAL A 203 -8.42 7.12 -13.32
CA VAL A 203 -8.27 6.09 -12.29
C VAL A 203 -9.36 6.20 -11.22
N LEU A 204 -9.62 7.41 -10.71
CA LEU A 204 -10.64 7.66 -9.69
C LEU A 204 -12.04 7.30 -10.17
N GLN A 205 -12.37 7.61 -11.43
CA GLN A 205 -13.66 7.25 -12.00
C GLN A 205 -13.87 5.73 -12.00
N GLN A 206 -12.86 4.95 -12.40
CA GLN A 206 -12.95 3.48 -12.36
C GLN A 206 -13.10 2.95 -10.93
N GLN A 207 -12.32 3.49 -9.99
CA GLN A 207 -12.37 3.06 -8.58
C GLN A 207 -13.70 3.40 -7.91
N LEU A 208 -14.27 4.58 -8.16
CA LEU A 208 -15.58 4.98 -7.63
C LEU A 208 -16.71 4.10 -8.16
N HIS A 209 -16.66 3.65 -9.41
CA HIS A 209 -17.65 2.69 -9.92
C HIS A 209 -17.58 1.34 -9.20
N GLY A 210 -16.37 0.88 -8.84
CA GLY A 210 -16.20 -0.37 -8.10
C GLY A 210 -16.49 -0.27 -6.60
N GLN A 211 -16.33 0.93 -6.02
CA GLN A 211 -16.44 1.19 -4.59
C GLN A 211 -17.20 2.51 -4.31
N PRO A 212 -18.50 2.58 -4.65
CA PRO A 212 -19.27 3.82 -4.54
C PRO A 212 -19.39 4.33 -3.10
N GLU A 213 -19.24 3.46 -2.09
CA GLU A 213 -19.35 3.82 -0.68
C GLU A 213 -18.06 4.36 -0.05
N SER A 214 -16.96 4.39 -0.81
CA SER A 214 -15.68 4.90 -0.31
C SER A 214 -15.72 6.43 -0.15
N LEU A 215 -15.81 6.90 1.09
CA LEU A 215 -15.66 8.32 1.41
C LEU A 215 -14.24 8.82 1.11
N ARG A 216 -13.23 7.96 1.27
CA ARG A 216 -11.84 8.25 0.88
C ARG A 216 -11.73 8.61 -0.61
N LEU A 217 -12.24 7.76 -1.50
CA LEU A 217 -12.21 7.99 -2.95
C LEU A 217 -13.04 9.20 -3.35
N LYS A 218 -14.23 9.37 -2.74
CA LYS A 218 -15.08 10.55 -3.00
C LYS A 218 -14.35 11.86 -2.68
N ARG A 219 -13.65 11.93 -1.54
CA ARG A 219 -12.84 13.13 -1.16
C ARG A 219 -11.69 13.38 -2.15
N GLN A 220 -10.96 12.35 -2.57
CA GLN A 220 -9.90 12.47 -3.57
C GLN A 220 -10.46 12.97 -4.92
N ALA A 221 -11.60 12.43 -5.35
CA ALA A 221 -12.28 12.86 -6.56
C ALA A 221 -12.77 14.29 -6.49
N VAL A 222 -13.32 14.76 -5.36
CA VAL A 222 -13.66 16.18 -5.18
C VAL A 222 -12.44 17.07 -5.44
N GLY A 223 -11.30 16.76 -4.81
CA GLY A 223 -10.06 17.53 -5.01
C GLY A 223 -9.61 17.57 -6.47
N VAL A 224 -9.54 16.41 -7.14
CA VAL A 224 -9.10 16.32 -8.54
C VAL A 224 -10.09 16.99 -9.50
N TYR A 225 -11.38 16.80 -9.30
CA TYR A 225 -12.41 17.32 -10.21
C TYR A 225 -12.53 18.83 -10.08
N THR A 226 -12.44 19.38 -8.86
CA THR A 226 -12.36 20.83 -8.65
C THR A 226 -11.12 21.41 -9.35
N ALA A 227 -9.95 20.78 -9.22
CA ALA A 227 -8.74 21.25 -9.87
C ALA A 227 -8.81 21.21 -11.42
N LEU A 228 -9.63 20.31 -11.98
CA LEU A 228 -9.92 20.23 -13.41
C LEU A 228 -11.10 21.12 -13.87
N GLY A 229 -11.77 21.85 -12.97
CA GLY A 229 -12.95 22.65 -13.30
C GLY A 229 -14.24 21.85 -13.53
N LEU A 230 -14.29 20.60 -13.07
CA LEU A 230 -15.42 19.67 -13.24
C LEU A 230 -16.43 19.73 -12.08
N GLY A 231 -16.78 20.92 -11.62
CA GLY A 231 -17.62 21.12 -10.43
C GLY A 231 -19.06 20.56 -10.53
N SER A 232 -19.57 20.33 -11.74
CA SER A 232 -20.92 19.80 -11.97
C SER A 232 -21.08 18.29 -11.75
N VAL A 233 -19.97 17.55 -11.64
CA VAL A 233 -19.96 16.09 -11.51
C VAL A 233 -19.29 15.62 -10.21
N LEU A 234 -19.26 16.48 -9.18
CA LEU A 234 -18.69 16.15 -7.89
C LEU A 234 -19.49 15.03 -7.21
N PRO A 235 -18.82 14.01 -6.64
CA PRO A 235 -19.51 12.97 -5.91
C PRO A 235 -20.07 13.50 -4.58
N SER A 236 -21.21 12.95 -4.15
CA SER A 236 -21.76 13.24 -2.81
C SER A 236 -20.84 12.70 -1.72
N LEU A 237 -20.60 13.50 -0.67
CA LEU A 237 -19.88 13.07 0.54
C LEU A 237 -20.81 12.60 1.66
N ASP A 238 -22.12 12.72 1.46
CA ASP A 238 -23.16 12.18 2.34
C ASP A 238 -23.26 10.65 2.25
#